data_AF-A0AAD5GJ69-F1
#
_entry.id   AF-A0AAD5GJ69-F1
#
_cell.length_a   1.000
_cell.length_b   1.000
_cell.length_c   1.000
_cell.angle_alpha   90.00
_cell.angle_beta   90.00
_cell.angle_gamma   90.00
#
_symmetry.space_group_name_H-M   'P 1'
#
loop_
_entity.id
_entity.type
_entity.pdbx_description
1 polymer ?
#
loop_
_entity_poly.entity_id
_entity_poly.type
_entity_poly.pdbx_seq_one_letter_code
_entity_poly.pdbx_strand_id
1 'polypeptide(L)'
;MHDLLQQMCWKILHRESHRHDGNRIAIKYHEDIVDILLSDRKETQAVEVINQEPYKGEVNDCFIIDPTCFSNMTKLKFLRISNVHFPQGLKYLSNDLRILEWYGCSLKSLPSMFKPKHIYELEVCSSQLERLWKKDLELPNLRSINLSFSKNLTKVPDITSTWNLVKLNLQGCTNLTRLHESVLLHKRLRYLNLKGCTCLQSLGKRCMEMEALEALLLSGCSKLENIPEFGKNMKHLEH
;
A
#
# COMPACT_ATOMS: atom_id res chain seq x y z
N MET A 1 12.94 18.03 9.97
CA MET A 1 12.79 17.24 11.22
C MET A 1 12.73 15.73 10.96
N HIS A 2 12.29 15.27 9.77
CA HIS A 2 12.19 13.83 9.43
C HIS A 2 13.56 13.14 9.22
N ASP A 3 14.53 13.84 8.61
CA ASP A 3 15.80 13.23 8.18
C ASP A 3 16.72 12.85 9.35
N LEU A 4 16.75 13.65 10.41
CA LEU A 4 17.57 13.37 11.61
C LEU A 4 17.08 12.13 12.36
N LEU A 5 15.75 11.98 12.50
CA LEU A 5 15.13 10.78 13.08
C LEU A 5 15.39 9.54 12.23
N GLN A 6 15.25 9.64 10.90
CA GLN A 6 15.58 8.54 10.00
C GLN A 6 17.06 8.13 10.08
N GLN A 7 17.98 9.11 10.10
CA GLN A 7 19.41 8.85 10.27
C GLN A 7 19.74 8.18 11.61
N MET A 8 19.06 8.59 12.70
CA MET A 8 19.23 7.95 14.01
C MET A 8 18.70 6.52 14.03
N CYS A 9 17.51 6.27 13.48
CA CYS A 9 16.96 4.92 13.34
C CYS A 9 17.90 4.00 12.55
N TRP A 10 18.46 4.49 11.45
CA TRP A 10 19.43 3.73 10.65
C TRP A 10 20.71 3.41 11.42
N LYS A 11 21.25 4.36 12.19
CA LYS A 11 22.42 4.11 13.03
C LYS A 11 22.16 3.05 14.09
N ILE A 12 20.94 3.00 14.65
CA ILE A 12 20.53 1.96 15.60
C ILE A 12 20.45 0.60 14.90
N LEU A 13 19.72 0.50 13.79
CA LEU A 13 19.56 -0.74 13.02
C LEU A 13 20.90 -1.29 12.50
N HIS A 14 21.82 -0.42 12.11
CA HIS A 14 23.16 -0.82 11.70
C HIS A 14 23.96 -1.41 12.87
N ARG A 15 23.89 -0.79 14.06
CA ARG A 15 24.53 -1.33 15.27
C ARG A 15 23.93 -2.66 15.71
N GLU A 16 22.62 -2.84 15.55
CA GLU A 16 21.95 -4.11 15.85
C GLU A 16 22.34 -5.22 14.88
N SER A 17 22.55 -4.91 13.59
CA SER A 17 23.00 -5.91 12.60
C SER A 17 24.36 -6.52 12.99
N HIS A 18 25.29 -5.74 13.56
CA HIS A 18 26.56 -6.24 14.09
C HIS A 18 26.43 -7.16 15.31
N ARG A 19 25.29 -7.13 16.02
CA ARG A 19 25.02 -8.00 17.18
C ARG A 19 24.44 -9.36 16.80
N HIS A 20 23.96 -9.53 15.57
CA HIS A 20 23.32 -10.75 15.07
C HIS A 20 24.23 -11.56 14.12
N ASP A 21 25.50 -11.70 14.50
CA ASP A 21 26.52 -12.48 13.76
C ASP A 21 26.69 -12.07 12.28
N GLY A 22 26.46 -10.79 11.96
CA GLY A 22 26.60 -10.27 10.60
C GLY A 22 25.35 -10.41 9.71
N ASN A 23 24.25 -10.94 10.22
CA ASN A 23 22.98 -10.98 9.49
C ASN A 23 22.41 -9.57 9.30
N ARG A 24 22.02 -9.23 8.07
CA ARG A 24 21.48 -7.91 7.72
C ARG A 24 20.05 -7.78 8.25
N ILE A 25 19.84 -6.95 9.27
CA ILE A 25 18.49 -6.67 9.81
C ILE A 25 17.79 -5.61 8.97
N ALA A 26 18.55 -4.65 8.46
CA ALA A 26 18.03 -3.51 7.74
C ALA A 26 18.86 -3.21 6.49
N ILE A 27 18.17 -2.98 5.36
CA ILE A 27 18.79 -2.83 4.03
C ILE A 27 18.27 -1.54 3.39
N LYS A 28 19.20 -0.72 2.90
CA LYS A 28 18.92 0.66 2.49
C LYS A 28 19.18 0.93 1.00
N TYR A 29 20.30 0.45 0.49
CA TYR A 29 20.77 0.78 -0.86
C TYR A 29 20.14 -0.14 -1.90
N HIS A 30 19.84 0.38 -3.08
CA HIS A 30 19.16 -0.39 -4.13
C HIS A 30 19.95 -1.64 -4.53
N GLU A 31 21.27 -1.54 -4.69
CA GLU A 31 22.13 -2.67 -5.03
C GLU A 31 22.06 -3.77 -3.97
N ASP A 32 22.13 -3.43 -2.68
CA ASP A 32 21.97 -4.39 -1.59
C ASP A 32 20.58 -5.05 -1.56
N ILE A 33 19.55 -4.34 -2.02
CA ILE A 33 18.19 -4.89 -2.13
C ILE A 33 18.12 -5.90 -3.28
N VAL A 34 18.76 -5.61 -4.42
CA VAL A 34 18.84 -6.57 -5.52
C VAL A 34 19.63 -7.81 -5.09
N ASP A 35 20.78 -7.61 -4.44
CA ASP A 35 21.62 -8.69 -3.95
C ASP A 35 20.89 -9.58 -2.95
N ILE A 36 20.21 -9.01 -1.95
CA ILE A 36 19.47 -9.81 -0.95
C ILE A 36 18.27 -10.56 -1.56
N LEU A 37 17.67 -10.03 -2.63
CA LEU A 37 16.56 -10.69 -3.33
C LEU A 37 17.06 -11.83 -4.23
N LEU A 38 18.36 -11.84 -4.58
CA LEU A 38 19.03 -12.87 -5.37
C LEU A 38 19.87 -13.85 -4.53
N SER A 39 20.13 -13.54 -3.25
CA SER A 39 21.03 -14.29 -2.36
C SER A 39 20.45 -15.62 -1.85
N ASP A 40 21.27 -16.41 -1.15
CA ASP A 40 20.79 -17.60 -0.44
C ASP A 40 19.83 -17.19 0.69
N ARG A 41 18.79 -18.01 0.84
CA ARG A 41 17.63 -17.84 1.70
C ARG A 41 17.95 -17.80 3.20
N LYS A 42 19.10 -18.31 3.63
CA LYS A 42 19.48 -18.31 5.06
C LYS A 42 19.81 -16.91 5.57
N GLU A 43 20.41 -16.08 4.73
CA GLU A 43 20.89 -14.73 5.08
C GLU A 43 19.73 -13.73 5.26
N THR A 44 18.53 -14.07 4.78
CA THR A 44 17.39 -13.16 4.74
C THR A 44 16.43 -13.32 5.92
N GLN A 45 16.66 -14.29 6.81
CA GLN A 45 15.75 -14.61 7.92
C GLN A 45 15.70 -13.52 9.01
N ALA A 46 16.78 -12.76 9.17
CA ALA A 46 16.87 -11.69 10.15
C ALA A 46 16.37 -10.34 9.61
N VAL A 47 16.08 -10.24 8.31
CA VAL A 47 15.70 -8.97 7.67
C VAL A 47 14.35 -8.52 8.20
N GLU A 48 14.34 -7.37 8.88
CA GLU A 48 13.13 -6.71 9.39
C GLU A 48 12.78 -5.45 8.61
N VAL A 49 13.76 -4.82 7.95
CA VAL A 49 13.59 -3.55 7.25
C VAL A 49 14.26 -3.61 5.87
N ILE A 50 13.47 -3.38 4.83
CA ILE A 50 13.98 -3.03 3.50
C ILE A 50 13.44 -1.64 3.22
N ASN A 51 14.31 -0.64 3.15
CA ASN A 51 13.93 0.74 2.93
C ASN A 51 14.80 1.35 1.84
N GLN A 52 14.40 1.14 0.59
CA GLN A 52 15.00 1.78 -0.58
C GLN A 52 14.78 3.29 -0.47
N GLU A 53 15.84 4.03 -0.14
CA GLU A 53 15.76 5.48 -0.12
C GLU A 53 15.59 6.03 -1.55
N PRO A 54 14.79 7.10 -1.72
CA PRO A 54 14.64 7.75 -3.02
C PRO A 54 16.02 8.22 -3.51
N TYR A 55 16.51 7.57 -4.56
CA TYR A 55 17.78 7.91 -5.19
C TYR A 55 17.60 9.15 -6.09
N LYS A 56 18.60 10.03 -6.11
CA LYS A 56 18.55 11.30 -6.87
C LYS A 56 18.87 11.14 -8.37
N GLY A 57 19.12 9.92 -8.85
CA GLY A 57 19.38 9.61 -10.26
C GLY A 57 18.40 8.59 -10.83
N GLU A 58 18.56 8.23 -12.11
CA GLU A 58 17.82 7.13 -12.72
C GLU A 58 18.18 5.82 -12.04
N VAL A 59 17.19 5.14 -11.47
CA VAL A 59 17.35 3.78 -10.92
C VAL A 59 16.89 2.84 -12.01
N ASN A 60 17.81 2.00 -12.49
CA ASN A 60 17.50 0.96 -13.48
C ASN A 60 16.40 0.05 -12.96
N ASP A 61 15.51 -0.36 -13.86
CA ASP A 61 14.55 -1.41 -13.56
C ASP A 61 15.28 -2.73 -13.25
N CYS A 62 14.92 -3.36 -12.14
CA CYS A 62 15.40 -4.69 -11.78
C CYS A 62 14.28 -5.72 -11.96
N PHE A 63 14.59 -6.88 -12.54
CA PHE A 63 13.64 -7.96 -12.78
C PHE A 63 14.03 -9.19 -11.94
N ILE A 64 13.24 -9.47 -10.90
CA ILE A 64 13.44 -10.63 -10.03
C ILE A 64 12.55 -11.77 -10.51
N ILE A 65 13.17 -12.80 -11.07
CA ILE A 65 12.46 -13.96 -11.65
C ILE A 65 11.95 -14.90 -10.55
N ASP A 66 12.71 -15.07 -9.45
CA ASP A 66 12.32 -15.97 -8.36
C ASP A 66 11.11 -15.42 -7.59
N PRO A 67 9.93 -16.07 -7.66
CA PRO A 67 8.74 -15.61 -6.95
C PRO A 67 8.81 -15.90 -5.44
N THR A 68 9.86 -16.54 -4.95
CA THR A 68 10.07 -16.92 -3.55
C THR A 68 11.19 -16.17 -2.85
N CYS A 69 11.76 -15.14 -3.48
CA CYS A 69 12.80 -14.27 -2.90
C CYS A 69 12.43 -13.73 -1.49
N PHE A 70 11.15 -13.41 -1.24
CA PHE A 70 10.67 -12.96 0.07
C PHE A 70 10.31 -14.09 1.05
N SER A 71 10.30 -15.36 0.65
CA SER A 71 9.72 -16.46 1.45
C SER A 71 10.38 -16.68 2.81
N ASN A 72 11.65 -16.31 2.96
CA ASN A 72 12.39 -16.45 4.21
C ASN A 72 12.42 -15.18 5.07
N MET A 73 11.99 -14.04 4.52
CA MET A 73 11.95 -12.75 5.22
C MET A 73 10.71 -12.66 6.11
N THR A 74 10.48 -13.66 6.96
CA THR A 74 9.25 -13.79 7.76
C THR A 74 9.11 -12.70 8.82
N LYS A 75 10.22 -12.07 9.23
CA LYS A 75 10.25 -10.97 10.21
C LYS A 75 10.17 -9.57 9.59
N LEU A 76 9.99 -9.47 8.27
CA LEU A 76 9.96 -8.18 7.57
C LEU A 76 8.77 -7.33 8.05
N LYS A 77 9.07 -6.18 8.64
CA LYS A 77 8.11 -5.21 9.21
C LYS A 77 7.97 -3.95 8.38
N PHE A 78 9.00 -3.56 7.65
CA PHE A 78 9.00 -2.38 6.80
C PHE A 78 9.53 -2.75 5.42
N LEU A 79 8.75 -2.50 4.37
CA LEU A 79 9.16 -2.69 2.99
C LEU A 79 8.87 -1.41 2.20
N ARG A 80 9.92 -0.69 1.80
CA ARG A 80 9.89 0.35 0.78
C ARG A 80 10.76 -0.07 -0.40
N ILE A 81 10.15 -0.25 -1.57
CA ILE A 81 10.84 -0.56 -2.82
C ILE A 81 10.23 0.18 -4.02
N SER A 82 11.05 0.41 -5.02
CA SER A 82 10.68 1.03 -6.30
C SER A 82 11.55 0.47 -7.43
N ASN A 83 10.98 0.37 -8.63
CA ASN A 83 11.67 -0.13 -9.84
C ASN A 83 12.18 -1.58 -9.69
N VAL A 84 11.49 -2.40 -8.89
CA VAL A 84 11.72 -3.84 -8.78
C VAL A 84 10.47 -4.58 -9.26
N HIS A 85 10.64 -5.40 -10.29
CA HIS A 85 9.58 -6.07 -11.03
C HIS A 85 9.62 -7.58 -10.80
N PHE A 86 8.44 -8.18 -10.62
CA PHE A 86 8.26 -9.60 -10.39
C PHE A 86 7.38 -10.19 -11.49
N PRO A 87 7.92 -10.50 -12.68
CA PRO A 87 7.14 -10.96 -13.82
C PRO A 87 6.40 -12.28 -13.55
N GLN A 88 6.94 -13.14 -12.68
CA GLN A 88 6.28 -14.38 -12.25
C GLN A 88 5.37 -14.21 -11.03
N GLY A 89 5.23 -12.98 -10.53
CA GLY A 89 4.53 -12.65 -9.29
C GLY A 89 5.33 -13.01 -8.04
N LEU A 90 4.68 -12.95 -6.88
CA LEU A 90 5.24 -13.33 -5.58
C LEU A 90 4.41 -14.44 -4.93
N LYS A 91 5.08 -15.42 -4.32
CA LYS A 91 4.44 -16.48 -3.52
C LYS A 91 4.20 -16.05 -2.07
N TYR A 92 5.02 -15.16 -1.53
CA TYR A 92 4.98 -14.76 -0.12
C TYR A 92 5.38 -13.30 0.08
N LEU A 93 4.74 -12.67 1.05
CA LEU A 93 5.16 -11.43 1.71
C LEU A 93 4.91 -11.60 3.20
N SER A 94 5.72 -10.99 4.05
CA SER A 94 5.61 -11.17 5.49
C SER A 94 4.28 -10.65 6.05
N ASN A 95 3.62 -11.46 6.87
CA ASN A 95 2.44 -11.04 7.63
C ASN A 95 2.78 -10.15 8.83
N ASP A 96 4.07 -9.97 9.12
CA ASP A 96 4.57 -9.01 10.09
C ASP A 96 4.78 -7.60 9.52
N LEU A 97 4.47 -7.37 8.25
CA LEU A 97 4.52 -6.03 7.67
C LEU A 97 3.62 -5.06 8.45
N ARG A 98 4.22 -3.94 8.83
CA ARG A 98 3.60 -2.77 9.47
C ARG A 98 3.44 -1.64 8.45
N ILE A 99 4.40 -1.48 7.55
CA ILE A 99 4.38 -0.49 6.47
C ILE A 99 4.79 -1.18 5.17
N LEU A 100 3.99 -0.99 4.13
CA LEU A 100 4.29 -1.41 2.76
C LEU A 100 4.22 -0.20 1.84
N GLU A 101 5.36 0.22 1.31
CA GLU A 101 5.49 1.25 0.30
C GLU A 101 6.10 0.63 -0.97
N TRP A 102 5.32 0.59 -2.04
CA TRP A 102 5.76 -0.06 -3.27
C TRP A 102 5.33 0.75 -4.48
N TYR A 103 6.23 1.62 -4.92
CA TYR A 103 6.01 2.46 -6.09
C TYR A 103 6.24 1.67 -7.38
N GLY A 104 5.26 1.72 -8.29
CA GLY A 104 5.35 1.04 -9.57
C GLY A 104 5.19 -0.49 -9.47
N CYS A 105 4.51 -0.99 -8.43
CA CYS A 105 4.33 -2.42 -8.21
C CYS A 105 3.77 -3.14 -9.46
N SER A 106 4.55 -4.09 -9.98
CA SER A 106 4.24 -4.83 -11.22
C SER A 106 3.25 -5.98 -11.03
N LEU A 107 2.84 -6.26 -9.78
CA LEU A 107 1.96 -7.37 -9.47
C LEU A 107 0.53 -7.08 -9.93
N LYS A 108 -0.14 -8.09 -10.48
CA LYS A 108 -1.59 -8.04 -10.76
C LYS A 108 -2.43 -8.20 -9.49
N SER A 109 -1.89 -8.92 -8.50
CA SER A 109 -2.48 -9.09 -7.17
C SER A 109 -1.38 -9.42 -6.16
N LEU A 110 -1.58 -9.03 -4.90
CA LEU A 110 -0.72 -9.45 -3.79
C LEU A 110 -0.80 -10.98 -3.55
N PRO A 111 0.22 -11.60 -2.90
CA PRO A 111 0.23 -13.03 -2.62
C PRO A 111 -1.00 -13.49 -1.84
N SER A 112 -1.53 -14.68 -2.13
CA SER A 112 -2.78 -15.17 -1.53
C SER A 112 -2.69 -15.45 -0.02
N MET A 113 -1.49 -15.73 0.49
CA MET A 113 -1.21 -15.93 1.91
C MET A 113 -0.95 -14.64 2.68
N PHE A 114 -0.91 -13.49 1.99
CA PHE A 114 -0.65 -12.20 2.60
C PHE A 114 -1.90 -11.71 3.36
N LYS A 115 -1.80 -11.75 4.68
CA LYS A 115 -2.81 -11.37 5.68
C LYS A 115 -2.15 -10.56 6.81
N PRO A 116 -1.69 -9.32 6.52
CA PRO A 116 -0.86 -8.56 7.44
C PRO A 116 -1.71 -7.86 8.52
N LYS A 117 -2.13 -8.59 9.56
CA LYS A 117 -3.03 -8.07 10.61
C LYS A 117 -2.52 -6.82 11.32
N HIS A 118 -1.21 -6.61 11.32
CA HIS A 118 -0.56 -5.50 11.99
C HIS A 118 -0.18 -4.34 11.06
N ILE A 119 -0.54 -4.41 9.77
CA ILE A 119 -0.27 -3.33 8.85
C ILE A 119 -0.99 -2.05 9.29
N TYR A 120 -0.25 -0.95 9.24
CA TYR A 120 -0.71 0.39 9.59
C TYR A 120 -0.84 1.27 8.35
N GLU A 121 0.06 1.09 7.38
CA GLU A 121 0.12 1.91 6.17
C GLU A 121 0.42 1.04 4.95
N LEU A 122 -0.36 1.25 3.88
CA LEU A 122 -0.22 0.57 2.61
C LEU A 122 -0.23 1.61 1.48
N GLU A 123 0.92 1.83 0.87
CA GLU A 123 1.11 2.71 -0.28
C GLU A 123 1.62 1.91 -1.47
N VAL A 124 0.76 1.62 -2.44
CA VAL A 124 1.09 0.84 -3.64
C VAL A 124 0.68 1.64 -4.87
N CYS A 125 1.34 2.79 -5.04
CA CYS A 125 1.03 3.77 -6.07
C CYS A 125 1.58 3.36 -7.44
N SER A 126 0.96 3.89 -8.51
CA SER A 126 1.33 3.61 -9.90
C SER A 126 1.41 2.11 -10.22
N SER A 127 0.56 1.31 -9.57
CA SER A 127 0.65 -0.15 -9.62
C SER A 127 -0.14 -0.77 -10.78
N GLN A 128 0.22 -2.00 -11.11
CA GLN A 128 -0.51 -2.86 -12.05
C GLN A 128 -1.58 -3.71 -11.36
N LEU A 129 -1.86 -3.48 -10.07
CA LEU A 129 -2.84 -4.23 -9.31
C LEU A 129 -4.23 -4.07 -9.94
N GLU A 130 -4.87 -5.21 -10.24
CA GLU A 130 -6.26 -5.23 -10.72
C GLU A 130 -7.25 -5.17 -9.55
N ARG A 131 -6.80 -5.64 -8.37
CA ARG A 131 -7.53 -5.67 -7.11
C ARG A 131 -6.55 -5.70 -5.95
N LEU A 132 -6.96 -5.16 -4.79
CA LEU A 132 -6.11 -5.09 -3.61
C LEU A 132 -6.01 -6.44 -2.88
N TRP A 133 -7.15 -7.09 -2.59
CA TRP A 133 -7.23 -8.45 -2.05
C TRP A 133 -8.44 -9.21 -2.62
N LYS A 134 -8.34 -10.56 -2.65
CA LYS A 134 -9.37 -11.47 -3.20
C LYS A 134 -10.42 -11.93 -2.19
N LYS A 135 -10.11 -11.86 -0.90
CA LYS A 135 -10.94 -12.34 0.21
C LYS A 135 -11.07 -11.23 1.24
N ASP A 136 -12.07 -11.32 2.09
CA ASP A 136 -12.24 -10.39 3.21
C ASP A 136 -11.02 -10.50 4.12
N LEU A 137 -10.27 -9.40 4.21
CA LEU A 137 -9.10 -9.27 5.07
C LEU A 137 -9.48 -8.41 6.28
N GLU A 138 -9.19 -8.93 7.46
CA GLU A 138 -9.28 -8.18 8.70
C GLU A 138 -7.98 -7.40 8.90
N LEU A 139 -8.04 -6.08 8.71
CA LEU A 139 -6.90 -5.19 8.84
C LEU A 139 -7.22 -4.13 9.91
N PRO A 140 -7.30 -4.54 11.19
CA PRO A 140 -7.81 -3.69 12.26
C PRO A 140 -6.91 -2.50 12.56
N ASN A 141 -5.62 -2.53 12.16
CA ASN A 141 -4.66 -1.46 12.43
C ASN A 141 -4.44 -0.51 11.25
N LEU A 142 -4.97 -0.85 10.07
CA LEU A 142 -4.70 -0.12 8.83
C LEU A 142 -5.39 1.25 8.87
N ARG A 143 -4.60 2.31 8.73
CA ARG A 143 -5.06 3.71 8.79
C ARG A 143 -4.99 4.43 7.46
N SER A 144 -4.06 4.04 6.58
CA SER A 144 -3.81 4.72 5.31
C SER A 144 -3.70 3.70 4.18
N ILE A 145 -4.51 3.89 3.14
CA ILE A 145 -4.38 3.19 1.86
C ILE A 145 -4.14 4.24 0.77
N ASN A 146 -3.05 4.08 0.02
CA ASN A 146 -2.75 4.89 -1.15
C ASN A 146 -2.50 3.99 -2.36
N LEU A 147 -3.41 4.02 -3.32
CA LEU A 147 -3.33 3.28 -4.59
C LEU A 147 -3.35 4.23 -5.79
N SER A 148 -3.01 5.50 -5.57
CA SER A 148 -3.06 6.51 -6.62
C SER A 148 -2.33 6.06 -7.89
N PHE A 149 -2.88 6.42 -9.05
CA PHE A 149 -2.39 6.11 -10.39
C PHE A 149 -2.31 4.61 -10.73
N SER A 150 -2.99 3.74 -9.95
CA SER A 150 -3.11 2.31 -10.26
C SER A 150 -4.18 2.08 -11.33
N LYS A 151 -3.79 2.24 -12.60
CA LYS A 151 -4.72 2.28 -13.74
C LYS A 151 -5.49 0.98 -13.97
N ASN A 152 -4.98 -0.17 -13.54
CA ASN A 152 -5.67 -1.47 -13.70
C ASN A 152 -6.71 -1.74 -12.61
N LEU A 153 -6.75 -0.92 -11.55
CA LEU A 153 -7.67 -1.11 -10.45
C LEU A 153 -9.10 -0.80 -10.90
N THR A 154 -9.93 -1.83 -11.01
CA THR A 154 -11.32 -1.68 -11.50
C THR A 154 -12.35 -1.53 -10.38
N LYS A 155 -12.03 -2.04 -9.18
CA LYS A 155 -12.90 -2.07 -7.99
C LYS A 155 -12.06 -1.99 -6.72
N VAL A 156 -12.59 -1.33 -5.70
CA VAL A 156 -12.09 -1.41 -4.31
C VAL A 156 -12.74 -2.63 -3.64
N PRO A 157 -12.02 -3.45 -2.86
CA PRO A 157 -12.63 -4.57 -2.13
C PRO A 157 -13.50 -4.08 -0.97
N ASP A 158 -14.21 -5.01 -0.31
CA ASP A 158 -14.89 -4.70 0.94
C ASP A 158 -13.88 -4.28 2.02
N ILE A 159 -14.13 -3.13 2.66
CA ILE A 159 -13.35 -2.58 3.77
C ILE A 159 -14.12 -2.56 5.10
N THR A 160 -15.22 -3.29 5.24
CA THR A 160 -16.03 -3.35 6.48
C THR A 160 -15.18 -3.72 7.71
N SER A 161 -14.22 -4.65 7.55
CA SER A 161 -13.30 -5.09 8.61
C SER A 161 -12.03 -4.23 8.75
N THR A 162 -11.98 -3.06 8.08
CA THR A 162 -10.87 -2.10 8.16
C THR A 162 -11.31 -0.84 8.92
N TRP A 163 -12.00 -1.01 10.04
CA TRP A 163 -12.73 0.06 10.75
C TRP A 163 -11.87 1.26 11.21
N ASN A 164 -10.54 1.12 11.26
CA ASN A 164 -9.60 2.18 11.64
C ASN A 164 -9.06 2.99 10.45
N LEU A 165 -9.55 2.75 9.23
CA LEU A 165 -9.10 3.48 8.05
C LEU A 165 -9.47 4.97 8.14
N VAL A 166 -8.46 5.82 8.00
CA VAL A 166 -8.59 7.28 8.06
C VAL A 166 -8.43 7.92 6.68
N LYS A 167 -7.56 7.35 5.84
CA LYS A 167 -7.22 7.89 4.52
C LYS A 167 -7.34 6.82 3.43
N LEU A 168 -8.08 7.13 2.37
CA LEU A 168 -8.15 6.34 1.14
C LEU A 168 -7.84 7.24 -0.06
N ASN A 169 -6.70 7.03 -0.70
CA ASN A 169 -6.30 7.74 -1.91
C ASN A 169 -6.35 6.82 -3.13
N LEU A 170 -7.22 7.16 -4.07
CA LEU A 170 -7.48 6.46 -5.33
C LEU A 170 -7.31 7.40 -6.54
N GLN A 171 -6.68 8.56 -6.35
CA GLN A 171 -6.46 9.55 -7.40
C GLN A 171 -5.88 8.90 -8.66
N GLY A 172 -6.44 9.19 -9.83
CA GLY A 172 -5.91 8.73 -11.12
C GLY A 172 -6.08 7.23 -11.38
N CYS A 173 -6.91 6.51 -10.61
CA CYS A 173 -7.32 5.14 -10.93
C CYS A 173 -8.34 5.17 -12.08
N THR A 174 -7.86 5.35 -13.32
CA THR A 174 -8.71 5.68 -14.48
C THR A 174 -9.68 4.59 -14.90
N ASN A 175 -9.43 3.31 -14.59
CA ASN A 175 -10.36 2.20 -14.86
C ASN A 175 -11.27 1.85 -13.68
N LEU A 176 -11.17 2.57 -12.57
CA LEU A 176 -12.06 2.39 -11.43
C LEU A 176 -13.49 2.78 -11.85
N THR A 177 -14.42 1.84 -11.80
CA THR A 177 -15.80 2.06 -12.28
C THR A 177 -16.79 2.35 -11.16
N ARG A 178 -16.54 1.79 -9.98
CA ARG A 178 -17.38 1.92 -8.78
C ARG A 178 -16.59 1.65 -7.51
N LEU A 179 -17.07 2.20 -6.40
CA LEU A 179 -16.62 1.84 -5.06
C LEU A 179 -17.44 0.68 -4.50
N HIS A 180 -16.90 -0.01 -3.49
CA HIS A 180 -17.70 -0.91 -2.66
C HIS A 180 -18.53 -0.08 -1.67
N GLU A 181 -19.75 -0.53 -1.34
CA GLU A 181 -20.66 0.25 -0.47
C GLU A 181 -20.09 0.51 0.92
N SER A 182 -19.25 -0.39 1.43
CA SER A 182 -18.59 -0.20 2.74
C SER A 182 -17.67 1.01 2.80
N VAL A 183 -17.21 1.54 1.65
CA VAL A 183 -16.50 2.83 1.62
C VAL A 183 -17.41 3.97 2.03
N LEU A 184 -18.64 3.99 1.53
CA LEU A 184 -19.63 5.04 1.80
C LEU A 184 -20.24 4.96 3.19
N LEU A 185 -20.04 3.85 3.90
CA LEU A 185 -20.51 3.62 5.26
C LEU A 185 -19.38 3.72 6.30
N HIS A 186 -18.16 4.07 5.87
CA HIS A 186 -16.99 4.04 6.72
C HIS A 186 -16.97 5.22 7.71
N LYS A 187 -17.24 4.94 8.99
CA LYS A 187 -17.46 5.98 10.03
C LYS A 187 -16.21 6.78 10.41
N ARG A 188 -15.01 6.24 10.21
CA ARG A 188 -13.73 6.88 10.60
C ARG A 188 -12.93 7.45 9.43
N LEU A 189 -13.41 7.31 8.19
CA LEU A 189 -12.66 7.78 7.03
C LEU A 189 -12.77 9.31 6.98
N ARG A 190 -11.62 9.99 7.08
CA ARG A 190 -11.53 11.46 7.05
C ARG A 190 -11.20 12.00 5.67
N TYR A 191 -10.47 11.22 4.87
CA TYR A 191 -10.00 11.65 3.55
C TYR A 191 -10.29 10.59 2.48
N LEU A 192 -11.04 10.98 1.46
CA LEU A 192 -11.31 10.18 0.26
C LEU A 192 -10.94 10.99 -1.00
N ASN A 193 -9.89 10.54 -1.69
CA ASN A 193 -9.45 11.17 -2.94
C ASN A 193 -9.71 10.27 -4.13
N LEU A 194 -10.53 10.74 -5.05
CA LEU A 194 -10.93 10.09 -6.29
C LEU A 194 -10.61 10.99 -7.51
N LYS A 195 -9.78 12.03 -7.34
CA LYS A 195 -9.47 12.97 -8.42
C LYS A 195 -8.97 12.23 -9.67
N GLY A 196 -9.49 12.56 -10.84
CA GLY A 196 -9.07 11.96 -12.10
C GLY A 196 -9.45 10.49 -12.29
N CYS A 197 -10.40 9.95 -11.50
CA CYS A 197 -10.99 8.64 -11.77
C CYS A 197 -11.97 8.74 -12.95
N THR A 198 -11.45 8.78 -14.18
CA THR A 198 -12.22 9.11 -15.39
C THR A 198 -13.30 8.10 -15.77
N CYS A 199 -13.19 6.83 -15.37
CA CYS A 199 -14.24 5.81 -15.61
C CYS A 199 -15.21 5.61 -14.44
N LEU A 200 -15.08 6.38 -13.35
CA LEU A 200 -15.96 6.25 -12.19
C LEU A 200 -17.36 6.74 -12.55
N GLN A 201 -18.33 5.84 -12.58
CA GLN A 201 -19.71 6.15 -12.99
C GLN A 201 -20.60 6.55 -11.81
N SER A 202 -20.35 5.96 -10.65
CA SER A 202 -21.12 6.17 -9.42
C SER A 202 -20.25 5.86 -8.21
N LEU A 203 -20.47 6.59 -7.10
CA LEU A 203 -19.87 6.25 -5.81
C LEU A 203 -20.57 5.06 -5.14
N GLY A 204 -21.85 4.83 -5.44
CA GLY A 204 -22.70 3.79 -4.85
C GLY A 204 -24.18 4.13 -5.01
N LYS A 205 -25.07 3.22 -4.60
CA LYS A 205 -26.53 3.43 -4.67
C LYS A 205 -27.13 3.89 -3.34
N ARG A 206 -26.38 3.77 -2.24
CA ARG A 206 -26.83 4.09 -0.89
C ARG A 206 -26.41 5.51 -0.51
N CYS A 207 -27.17 6.09 0.41
CA CYS A 207 -26.81 7.34 1.06
C CYS A 207 -25.41 7.22 1.70
N MET A 208 -24.60 8.28 1.58
CA MET A 208 -23.29 8.33 2.22
C MET A 208 -23.45 8.60 3.71
N GLU A 209 -22.88 7.74 4.55
CA GLU A 209 -22.95 7.85 6.01
C GLU A 209 -21.55 7.89 6.63
N MET A 210 -20.70 8.76 6.10
CA MET A 210 -19.29 8.88 6.47
C MET A 210 -19.11 9.98 7.52
N GLU A 211 -19.37 9.66 8.79
CA GLU A 211 -19.46 10.63 9.89
C GLU A 211 -18.21 11.49 10.06
N ALA A 212 -17.02 10.91 9.96
CA ALA A 212 -15.76 11.63 10.12
C ALA A 212 -15.21 12.24 8.82
N LEU A 213 -15.91 12.17 7.69
CA LEU A 213 -15.36 12.61 6.41
C LEU A 213 -15.15 14.13 6.40
N GLU A 214 -13.92 14.55 6.15
CA GLU A 214 -13.50 15.95 6.09
C GLU A 214 -13.23 16.41 4.65
N ALA A 215 -12.67 15.52 3.83
CA ALA A 215 -12.32 15.84 2.45
C ALA A 215 -12.77 14.75 1.47
N LEU A 216 -13.62 15.13 0.52
CA LEU A 216 -14.04 14.32 -0.63
C LEU A 216 -13.59 14.99 -1.93
N LEU A 217 -12.63 14.40 -2.63
CA LEU A 217 -12.06 15.00 -3.84
C LEU A 217 -12.50 14.25 -5.09
N LEU A 218 -13.29 14.89 -5.94
CA LEU A 218 -13.91 14.29 -7.14
C LEU A 218 -13.52 14.99 -8.46
N SER A 219 -12.62 15.98 -8.43
CA SER A 219 -12.26 16.76 -9.61
C SER A 219 -11.68 15.85 -10.72
N GLY A 220 -12.18 15.97 -11.95
CA GLY A 220 -11.70 15.17 -13.09
C GLY A 220 -12.33 13.79 -13.24
N CYS A 221 -13.38 13.47 -12.47
CA CYS A 221 -14.20 12.26 -12.67
C CYS A 221 -15.20 12.45 -13.83
N SER A 222 -14.73 12.35 -15.08
CA SER A 222 -15.51 12.74 -16.27
C SER A 222 -16.78 11.91 -16.55
N LYS A 223 -16.87 10.68 -16.05
CA LYS A 223 -18.06 9.80 -16.21
C LYS A 223 -18.96 9.75 -14.96
N LEU A 224 -18.64 10.52 -13.92
CA LEU A 224 -19.42 10.51 -12.70
C LEU A 224 -20.71 11.32 -12.93
N GLU A 225 -21.81 10.62 -13.14
CA GLU A 225 -23.10 11.24 -13.46
C GLU A 225 -23.84 11.70 -12.20
N ASN A 226 -23.77 10.91 -11.13
CA ASN A 226 -24.53 11.16 -9.92
C ASN A 226 -23.69 10.90 -8.66
N ILE A 227 -23.81 11.79 -7.69
CA ILE A 227 -23.28 11.63 -6.34
C ILE A 227 -24.47 11.23 -5.45
N PRO A 228 -24.35 10.20 -4.60
CA PRO A 228 -25.43 9.83 -3.67
C PRO A 228 -25.76 10.96 -2.70
N GLU A 229 -26.96 10.93 -2.13
CA GLU A 229 -27.32 11.87 -1.06
C GLU A 229 -26.38 11.74 0.14
N PHE A 230 -26.06 12.87 0.75
CA PHE A 230 -25.28 12.94 1.98
C PHE A 230 -26.18 12.66 3.19
N GLY A 231 -25.74 11.77 4.06
CA GLY A 231 -26.46 11.45 5.29
C GLY A 231 -26.39 12.61 6.29
N LYS A 232 -27.43 12.71 7.14
CA LYS A 232 -27.58 13.81 8.13
C LYS A 232 -26.41 13.99 9.09
N ASN A 233 -25.57 12.96 9.25
CA ASN A 233 -24.44 12.96 10.18
C ASN A 233 -23.09 13.33 9.53
N MET A 234 -23.05 13.72 8.26
CA MET A 234 -21.83 14.18 7.58
C MET A 234 -21.50 15.65 7.91
N LYS A 235 -21.13 15.90 9.17
CA LYS A 235 -20.96 17.26 9.72
C LYS A 235 -19.58 17.86 9.51
N HIS A 236 -18.59 17.05 9.14
CA HIS A 236 -17.19 17.46 9.06
C HIS A 236 -16.71 17.77 7.63
N LEU A 237 -17.53 17.50 6.61
CA LEU A 237 -17.14 17.68 5.22
C LEU A 237 -17.03 19.16 4.90
N GLU A 238 -15.82 19.62 4.59
CA GLU A 238 -15.58 20.99 4.14
C GLU A 238 -15.99 21.15 2.66
N HIS A 239 -16.62 22.29 2.35
CA HIS A 239 -17.14 22.61 1.01
C HIS A 239 -16.06 23.20 0.09
#